data_AF-A0A354S735-F1
#
_entry.id   AF-A0A354S735-F1
#
_cell.length_a   1.000
_cell.length_b   1.000
_cell.length_c   1.000
_cell.angle_alpha   90.00
_cell.angle_beta   90.00
_cell.angle_gamma   90.00
#
_symmetry.space_group_name_H-M   'P 1'
#
loop_
_entity.id
_entity.type
_entity.pdbx_description
1 polymer ?
#
loop_
_entity_poly.entity_id
_entity_poly.type
_entity_poly.pdbx_seq_one_letter_code
_entity_poly.pdbx_strand_id
1 'polypeptide(L)'
;MTTAESFPTPWLFHEPQIMEWLKYVAGEEGKTWGSLHIAYYSDEDLLVVNRSYLQHDYYTDIITFDRCRGNRIHGDLAISVERIADHAQELGVPIGQEAARVHVHGFLHLCGYGDGTEKEKRTMRELEEKYMAEAARFGMTW
;
A
#
# COMPACT_ATOMS: atom_id res chain seq x y z
N MET A 1 13.90 -0.74 -22.15
CA MET A 1 13.22 0.56 -22.02
C MET A 1 11.75 0.31 -22.24
N THR A 2 11.01 0.18 -21.15
CA THR A 2 9.55 0.26 -21.15
C THR A 2 9.27 1.08 -19.90
N THR A 3 9.11 2.39 -20.07
CA THR A 3 8.48 3.19 -19.03
C THR A 3 7.10 2.59 -18.85
N ALA A 4 6.84 1.97 -17.69
CA ALA A 4 5.49 1.56 -17.34
C ALA A 4 4.62 2.81 -17.51
N GLU A 5 3.71 2.79 -18.47
CA GLU A 5 2.68 3.81 -18.55
C GLU A 5 1.98 3.78 -17.20
N SER A 6 1.96 4.92 -16.49
CA SER A 6 1.35 5.00 -15.17
C SER A 6 -0.12 4.60 -15.31
N PHE A 7 -0.50 3.46 -14.74
CA PHE A 7 -1.89 3.05 -14.70
C PHE A 7 -2.71 4.15 -14.01
N PRO A 8 -3.84 4.62 -14.60
CA PRO A 8 -4.56 5.76 -14.08
C PRO A 8 -5.15 5.46 -12.70
N THR A 9 -5.02 6.41 -11.78
CA THR A 9 -5.50 6.30 -10.41
C THR A 9 -6.73 7.19 -10.18
N PRO A 10 -7.87 6.66 -9.70
CA PRO A 10 -9.14 7.40 -9.59
C PRO A 10 -9.29 8.25 -8.31
N TRP A 11 -8.36 8.18 -7.37
CA TRP A 11 -8.39 8.98 -6.13
C TRP A 11 -7.78 10.38 -6.32
N LEU A 12 -8.12 11.32 -5.43
CA LEU A 12 -7.81 12.75 -5.58
C LEU A 12 -6.43 13.16 -5.05
N PHE A 13 -5.76 12.31 -4.28
CA PHE A 13 -4.42 12.56 -3.79
C PHE A 13 -3.36 11.99 -4.74
N HIS A 14 -2.15 12.52 -4.64
CA HIS A 14 -1.04 12.19 -5.53
C HIS A 14 0.17 11.66 -4.76
N GLU A 15 1.12 11.10 -5.50
CA GLU A 15 2.31 10.46 -4.94
C GLU A 15 3.05 11.31 -3.88
N PRO A 16 3.24 12.64 -4.03
CA PRO A 16 3.89 13.43 -2.99
C PRO A 16 3.21 13.36 -1.62
N GLN A 17 1.88 13.38 -1.59
CA GLN A 17 1.09 13.35 -0.35
C GLN A 17 1.18 11.96 0.31
N ILE A 18 1.07 10.90 -0.49
CA ILE A 18 1.27 9.52 -0.05
C ILE A 18 2.68 9.37 0.55
N MET A 19 3.70 9.87 -0.14
CA MET A 19 5.10 9.72 0.29
C MET A 19 5.41 10.50 1.57
N GLU A 20 4.86 11.70 1.75
CA GLU A 20 4.99 12.45 2.99
C GLU A 20 4.27 11.77 4.17
N TRP A 21 3.08 11.25 3.93
CA TRP A 21 2.34 10.50 4.93
C TRP A 21 3.08 9.21 5.35
N LEU A 22 3.56 8.41 4.40
CA LEU A 22 4.31 7.19 4.70
C LEU A 22 5.66 7.47 5.37
N LYS A 23 6.31 8.60 5.08
CA LYS A 23 7.50 9.06 5.85
C LYS A 23 7.16 9.32 7.30
N TYR A 24 6.01 9.92 7.58
CA TYR A 24 5.52 10.10 8.94
C TYR A 24 5.25 8.75 9.62
N VAL A 25 4.57 7.82 8.93
CA VAL A 25 4.35 6.45 9.43
C VAL A 25 5.67 5.76 9.78
N ALA A 26 6.70 5.85 8.92
CA ALA A 26 8.01 5.30 9.22
C ALA A 26 8.61 5.87 10.52
N GLY A 27 8.51 7.18 10.74
CA GLY A 27 9.00 7.81 11.96
C GLY A 27 8.29 7.31 13.22
N GLU A 28 6.97 7.19 13.16
CA GLU A 28 6.14 6.66 14.26
C GLU A 28 6.47 5.19 14.58
N GLU A 29 6.81 4.41 13.57
CA GLU A 29 7.21 3.00 13.70
C GLU A 29 8.70 2.81 14.02
N GLY A 30 9.43 3.89 14.35
CA GLY A 30 10.85 3.84 14.70
C GLY A 30 11.76 3.43 13.55
N LYS A 31 11.29 3.58 12.31
CA LYS A 31 12.02 3.31 11.07
C LYS A 31 12.63 4.59 10.50
N THR A 32 13.65 4.41 9.67
CA THR A 32 14.26 5.50 8.90
C THR A 32 13.89 5.38 7.44
N TRP A 33 13.66 6.51 6.78
CA TRP A 33 13.30 6.51 5.37
C TRP A 33 14.51 6.15 4.48
N GLY A 34 14.29 5.26 3.52
CA GLY A 34 15.24 4.95 2.45
C GLY A 34 14.62 5.25 1.09
N SER A 35 14.19 4.21 0.38
CA SER A 35 13.56 4.32 -0.94
C SER A 35 12.30 3.49 -1.01
N LEU A 36 11.19 4.10 -1.41
CA LEU A 36 9.94 3.42 -1.68
C LEU A 36 9.55 3.69 -3.13
N HIS A 37 9.22 2.65 -3.88
CA HIS A 37 8.61 2.77 -5.19
C HIS A 37 7.19 2.25 -5.13
N ILE A 38 6.24 2.96 -5.74
CA ILE A 38 4.85 2.54 -5.81
C ILE A 38 4.49 2.43 -7.29
N ALA A 39 3.99 1.26 -7.69
CA ALA A 39 3.56 0.97 -9.06
C ALA A 39 2.11 0.50 -9.04
N TYR A 40 1.34 1.02 -9.99
CA TYR A 40 -0.08 0.70 -10.14
C TYR A 40 -0.28 -0.19 -11.38
N TYR A 41 -1.19 -1.14 -11.25
CA TYR A 41 -1.44 -2.20 -12.23
C TYR A 41 -2.94 -2.41 -12.42
N SER A 42 -3.30 -3.00 -13.57
CA SER A 42 -4.54 -3.76 -13.70
C SER A 42 -4.46 -5.05 -12.85
N ASP A 43 -5.60 -5.68 -12.60
CA ASP A 43 -5.64 -6.99 -11.93
C ASP A 43 -4.85 -8.05 -12.70
N GLU A 44 -4.97 -8.06 -14.02
CA GLU A 44 -4.28 -9.01 -14.89
C GLU A 44 -2.76 -8.81 -14.85
N ASP A 45 -2.29 -7.56 -14.92
CA ASP A 45 -0.86 -7.27 -14.84
C ASP A 45 -0.29 -7.62 -13.46
N LEU A 46 -1.05 -7.34 -12.39
CA LEU A 46 -0.61 -7.69 -11.04
C LEU A 46 -0.60 -9.21 -10.82
N LEU A 47 -1.54 -9.95 -11.40
CA LEU A 47 -1.54 -11.42 -11.39
C LEU A 47 -0.28 -11.98 -12.06
N VAL A 48 0.16 -11.39 -13.17
CA VAL A 48 1.43 -11.75 -13.82
C VAL A 48 2.61 -11.51 -12.88
N VAL A 49 2.64 -10.38 -12.15
CA VAL A 49 3.66 -10.10 -11.13
C VAL A 49 3.62 -11.14 -10.01
N ASN A 50 2.43 -11.46 -9.48
CA ASN A 50 2.24 -12.41 -8.39
C ASN A 50 2.76 -13.81 -8.76
N ARG A 51 2.43 -14.27 -9.98
CA ARG A 51 2.92 -15.54 -10.53
C ARG A 51 4.43 -15.54 -10.74
N SER A 52 4.97 -14.46 -11.33
CA SER A 52 6.37 -14.40 -11.75
C SER A 52 7.35 -14.28 -10.57
N TYR A 53 6.98 -13.55 -9.52
CA TYR A 53 7.87 -13.28 -8.39
C TYR A 53 7.58 -14.10 -7.14
N LEU A 54 6.31 -14.49 -6.89
CA LEU A 54 5.90 -15.20 -5.67
C LEU A 54 5.36 -16.61 -5.92
N GLN A 55 5.21 -17.02 -7.19
CA GLN A 55 4.61 -18.31 -7.56
C GLN A 55 3.18 -18.51 -7.04
N HIS A 56 2.47 -17.40 -6.83
CA HIS A 56 1.08 -17.38 -6.39
C HIS A 56 0.15 -17.13 -7.58
N ASP A 57 -0.95 -17.88 -7.64
CA ASP A 57 -1.93 -17.83 -8.72
C ASP A 57 -3.31 -17.39 -8.23
N TYR A 58 -3.36 -16.19 -7.66
CA TYR A 58 -4.60 -15.55 -7.22
C TYR A 58 -4.46 -14.02 -7.33
N TYR A 59 -5.61 -13.33 -7.47
CA TYR A 59 -5.67 -11.88 -7.47
C TYR A 59 -5.49 -11.33 -6.05
N THR A 60 -4.75 -10.23 -5.93
CA THR A 60 -4.49 -9.52 -4.68
C THR A 60 -4.56 -8.02 -4.95
N ASP A 61 -4.85 -7.22 -3.93
CA ASP A 61 -4.86 -5.76 -4.03
C ASP A 61 -3.45 -5.16 -3.98
N ILE A 62 -2.53 -5.81 -3.27
CA ILE A 62 -1.15 -5.36 -3.12
C ILE A 62 -0.16 -6.51 -3.05
N ILE A 63 1.05 -6.27 -3.57
CA ILE A 63 2.25 -7.08 -3.35
C ILE A 63 3.34 -6.16 -2.80
N THR A 64 3.88 -6.52 -1.64
CA THR A 64 4.97 -5.79 -0.98
C THR A 64 6.29 -6.52 -1.20
N PHE A 65 7.23 -5.87 -1.89
CA PHE A 65 8.59 -6.36 -2.05
C PHE A 65 9.51 -5.74 -1.00
N ASP A 66 9.70 -6.46 0.11
CA ASP A 66 10.59 -6.03 1.19
C ASP A 66 12.07 -6.13 0.78
N ARG A 67 12.77 -5.00 0.83
CA ARG A 67 14.21 -4.89 0.64
C ARG A 67 14.89 -4.11 1.78
N CYS A 68 14.20 -3.98 2.92
CA CYS A 68 14.65 -3.21 4.06
C CYS A 68 16.00 -3.71 4.59
N ARG A 69 16.80 -2.78 5.13
CA ARG A 69 18.10 -3.09 5.74
C ARG A 69 18.13 -2.56 7.16
N GLY A 70 18.00 -3.46 8.14
CA GLY A 70 17.83 -3.09 9.53
C GLY A 70 16.57 -2.24 9.70
N ASN A 71 16.71 -1.05 10.29
CA ASN A 71 15.59 -0.13 10.50
C ASN A 71 15.36 0.84 9.33
N ARG A 72 16.00 0.65 8.17
CA ARG A 72 15.84 1.54 7.02
C ARG A 72 14.90 0.93 5.98
N ILE A 73 13.83 1.66 5.66
CA ILE A 73 12.80 1.23 4.71
C ILE A 73 13.34 1.29 3.29
N HIS A 74 13.34 0.13 2.63
CA HIS A 74 13.57 0.00 1.20
C HIS A 74 12.57 -1.03 0.66
N GLY A 75 11.76 -0.66 -0.33
CA GLY A 75 10.80 -1.61 -0.89
C GLY A 75 10.05 -1.07 -2.08
N ASP A 76 9.32 -1.97 -2.72
CA ASP A 76 8.39 -1.65 -3.80
C ASP A 76 6.98 -2.13 -3.41
N LEU A 77 5.97 -1.30 -3.68
CA LEU A 77 4.56 -1.67 -3.58
C LEU A 77 3.99 -1.79 -4.99
N ALA A 78 3.47 -2.96 -5.34
CA ALA A 78 2.74 -3.19 -6.58
C ALA A 78 1.25 -3.32 -6.24
N ILE A 79 0.42 -2.40 -6.74
CA ILE A 79 -0.96 -2.22 -6.30
C ILE A 79 -1.92 -2.39 -7.47
N SER A 80 -3.00 -3.14 -7.28
CA SER A 80 -4.09 -3.23 -8.25
C SER A 80 -5.11 -2.13 -8.00
N VAL A 81 -5.33 -1.28 -9.01
CA VAL A 81 -6.32 -0.21 -8.94
C VAL A 81 -7.74 -0.75 -9.06
N GLU A 82 -7.92 -1.80 -9.88
CA GLU A 82 -9.21 -2.45 -10.09
C GLU A 82 -9.69 -3.14 -8.81
N ARG A 83 -8.78 -3.85 -8.12
CA ARG A 83 -9.11 -4.50 -6.85
C ARG A 83 -9.51 -3.51 -5.76
N ILE A 84 -8.79 -2.39 -5.66
CA ILE A 84 -9.15 -1.30 -4.74
C ILE A 84 -10.55 -0.76 -5.06
N ALA A 85 -10.88 -0.59 -6.34
CA ALA A 85 -12.20 -0.10 -6.74
C ALA A 85 -13.32 -1.08 -6.37
N ASP A 86 -13.09 -2.38 -6.62
CA ASP A 86 -14.03 -3.45 -6.25
C ASP A 86 -14.23 -3.50 -4.72
N HIS A 87 -13.14 -3.51 -3.94
CA HIS A 87 -13.22 -3.51 -2.48
C HIS A 87 -13.93 -2.27 -1.94
N ALA A 88 -13.64 -1.09 -2.47
CA ALA A 88 -14.31 0.15 -2.07
C ALA A 88 -15.84 0.07 -2.31
N GLN A 89 -16.24 -0.50 -3.45
CA GLN A 89 -17.64 -0.72 -3.78
C GLN A 89 -18.30 -1.75 -2.85
N GLU A 90 -17.65 -2.88 -2.58
CA GLU A 90 -18.16 -3.94 -1.70
C GLU A 90 -18.33 -3.46 -0.25
N LEU A 91 -17.39 -2.62 0.22
CA LEU A 91 -17.41 -2.04 1.56
C LEU A 91 -18.32 -0.79 1.67
N GLY A 92 -18.74 -0.22 0.54
CA GLY A 92 -19.54 1.01 0.50
C GLY A 92 -18.77 2.24 1.00
N VAL A 93 -17.46 2.29 0.76
CA VAL A 93 -16.58 3.40 1.17
C VAL A 93 -16.06 4.17 -0.04
N PRO A 94 -15.64 5.44 0.11
CA PRO A 94 -14.98 6.17 -0.96
C PRO A 94 -13.71 5.46 -1.43
N ILE A 95 -13.47 5.44 -2.75
CA ILE A 95 -12.28 4.78 -3.33
C ILE A 95 -10.96 5.35 -2.79
N GLY A 96 -10.91 6.64 -2.47
CA GLY A 96 -9.75 7.26 -1.84
C GLY A 96 -9.47 6.73 -0.43
N GLN A 97 -10.52 6.35 0.31
CA GLN A 97 -10.38 5.75 1.64
C GLN A 97 -9.72 4.37 1.54
N GLU A 98 -10.21 3.53 0.63
CA GLU A 98 -9.66 2.19 0.42
C GLU A 98 -8.26 2.25 -0.16
N ALA A 99 -8.02 3.14 -1.11
CA ALA A 99 -6.69 3.38 -1.64
C ALA A 99 -5.71 3.77 -0.53
N ALA A 100 -6.05 4.75 0.33
CA ALA A 100 -5.18 5.14 1.45
C ALA A 100 -4.91 3.96 2.39
N ARG A 101 -5.91 3.13 2.69
CA ARG A 101 -5.76 1.92 3.50
C ARG A 101 -4.77 0.93 2.89
N VAL A 102 -4.91 0.61 1.61
CA VAL A 102 -4.00 -0.31 0.91
C VAL A 102 -2.56 0.20 0.89
N HIS A 103 -2.36 1.51 0.70
CA HIS A 103 -1.01 2.11 0.76
C HIS A 103 -0.36 1.94 2.13
N VAL A 104 -1.08 2.25 3.21
CA VAL A 104 -0.50 2.10 4.56
C VAL A 104 -0.38 0.64 4.98
N HIS A 105 -1.31 -0.22 4.54
CA HIS A 105 -1.23 -1.66 4.75
C HIS A 105 0.07 -2.24 4.16
N GLY A 106 0.32 -1.99 2.86
CA GLY A 106 1.56 -2.42 2.21
C GLY A 106 2.81 -1.86 2.88
N PHE A 107 2.75 -0.60 3.32
CA PHE A 107 3.86 0.02 4.02
C PHE A 107 4.11 -0.57 5.41
N LEU A 108 3.07 -0.94 6.15
CA LEU A 108 3.21 -1.56 7.46
C LEU A 108 3.80 -2.97 7.37
N HIS A 109 3.58 -3.70 6.27
CA HIS A 109 4.36 -4.91 5.96
C HIS A 109 5.87 -4.60 5.88
N LEU A 110 6.28 -3.49 5.24
CA LEU A 110 7.69 -3.05 5.23
C LEU A 110 8.19 -2.63 6.64
N CYS A 111 7.29 -2.23 7.54
CA CYS A 111 7.61 -1.98 8.94
C CYS A 111 7.80 -3.29 9.76
N GLY A 112 7.42 -4.45 9.21
CA GLY A 112 7.57 -5.76 9.83
C GLY A 112 6.29 -6.29 10.49
N TYR A 113 5.14 -5.69 10.21
CA TYR A 113 3.84 -6.21 10.65
C TYR A 113 3.34 -7.25 9.64
N GLY A 114 2.91 -8.41 10.13
CA GLY A 114 2.21 -9.41 9.31
C GLY A 114 0.70 -9.36 9.55
N ASP A 115 -0.03 -10.21 8.82
CA ASP A 115 -1.48 -10.37 8.89
C ASP A 115 -1.92 -11.85 8.71
N GLY A 116 -1.01 -12.79 8.94
CA GLY A 116 -1.26 -14.23 8.77
C GLY A 116 -2.11 -14.85 9.89
N THR A 117 -2.02 -14.32 11.11
CA THR A 117 -2.79 -14.77 12.27
C THR A 117 -3.83 -13.75 12.72
N GLU A 118 -4.85 -14.18 13.45
CA GLU A 118 -5.89 -13.27 13.96
C GLU A 118 -5.35 -12.18 14.89
N LYS A 119 -4.27 -12.47 15.64
CA LYS A 119 -3.60 -11.48 16.47
C LYS A 119 -2.91 -10.41 15.62
N GLU A 120 -2.18 -10.86 14.61
CA GLU A 120 -1.50 -9.98 13.64
C GLU A 120 -2.49 -9.11 12.89
N LYS A 121 -3.57 -9.69 12.33
CA LYS A 121 -4.64 -8.94 11.67
C LYS A 121 -5.27 -7.87 12.57
N ARG A 122 -5.45 -8.17 13.86
CA ARG A 122 -5.97 -7.19 14.81
C ARG A 122 -5.02 -6.02 14.97
N THR A 123 -3.72 -6.28 15.18
CA THR A 123 -2.70 -5.24 15.27
C THR A 123 -2.60 -4.44 13.96
N MET A 124 -2.63 -5.12 12.82
CA MET A 124 -2.64 -4.51 11.49
C MET A 124 -3.79 -3.50 11.36
N ARG A 125 -5.02 -3.93 11.67
CA ARG A 125 -6.20 -3.05 11.64
C ARG A 125 -6.10 -1.87 12.61
N GLU A 126 -5.63 -2.09 13.84
CA GLU A 126 -5.45 -1.02 14.82
C GLU A 126 -4.46 0.06 14.30
N LEU A 127 -3.39 -0.35 13.61
CA LEU A 127 -2.42 0.55 13.00
C LEU A 127 -2.94 1.24 11.75
N GLU A 128 -3.68 0.52 10.89
CA GLU A 128 -4.36 1.12 9.74
C GLU A 128 -5.30 2.25 10.20
N GLU A 129 -6.17 1.99 11.18
CA GLU A 129 -7.08 3.02 11.71
C GLU A 129 -6.31 4.20 12.31
N LYS A 130 -5.24 3.93 13.07
CA LYS A 130 -4.35 4.98 13.63
C LYS A 130 -3.86 5.90 12.52
N TYR A 131 -3.30 5.36 11.44
CA TYR A 131 -2.65 6.17 10.41
C TYR A 131 -3.63 6.77 9.41
N MET A 132 -4.75 6.10 9.14
CA MET A 132 -5.85 6.65 8.35
C MET A 132 -6.40 7.93 8.97
N ALA A 133 -6.48 8.01 10.30
CA ALA A 133 -6.89 9.23 11.00
C ALA A 133 -5.93 10.43 10.78
N GLU A 134 -4.68 10.16 10.44
CA GLU A 134 -3.65 11.18 10.21
C GLU A 134 -3.54 11.62 8.74
N ALA A 135 -4.12 10.86 7.80
CA ALA A 135 -3.97 11.07 6.36
C ALA A 135 -4.42 12.48 5.90
N ALA A 136 -5.48 13.02 6.51
CA ALA A 136 -5.98 14.37 6.21
C ALA A 136 -4.95 15.48 6.45
N ARG A 137 -4.01 15.30 7.39
CA ARG A 137 -2.92 16.26 7.66
C ARG A 137 -1.96 16.42 6.48
N PHE A 138 -1.93 15.43 5.59
CA PHE A 138 -1.11 15.39 4.38
C PHE A 138 -1.93 15.75 3.12
N GLY A 139 -3.16 16.25 3.30
CA GLY A 139 -4.07 16.60 2.21
C GLY A 139 -4.68 15.39 1.51
N MET A 140 -4.60 14.20 2.11
CA MET A 140 -5.27 13.01 1.62
C MET A 140 -6.69 12.96 2.21
N THR A 141 -7.67 13.32 1.39
CA THR A 141 -9.10 13.29 1.72
C THR A 141 -9.86 12.50 0.66
N TRP A 142 -11.02 11.97 1.02
CA TRP A 142 -11.84 11.11 0.18
C TRP A 142 -13.33 11.37 0.37
#